data_AF-A0A536FA61-F1
#
_entry.id   AF-A0A536FA61-F1
#
_cell.length_a   1.000
_cell.length_b   1.000
_cell.length_c   1.000
_cell.angle_alpha   90.00
_cell.angle_beta   90.00
_cell.angle_gamma   90.00
#
_symmetry.space_group_name_H-M   'P 1'
#
loop_
_entity.id
_entity.type
_entity.pdbx_description
1 polymer ?
#
loop_
_entity_poly.entity_id
_entity_poly.type
_entity_poly.pdbx_seq_one_letter_code
_entity_poly.pdbx_strand_id
1 'polypeptide(L)'
;MHASLVPTASDLAGLVAYVLGNPYLFISSSTVMTTGLVVGAVAMSMVPRTAPTLRLAAPPLAVVLVYFGVGSMALATEILLRFHDVLPDATETQFASGLGHFVAAAVGVAILLPHLRHRSRRVWIMANALAVSYWTAQVIVLTPPWFAFAGQLEIVRGLAIGGLAAAALLSAILWRSARPSH
;
A
#
# COMPACT_ATOMS: atom_id res chain seq x y z
N MET A 1 21.34 -24.04 8.89
CA MET A 1 19.95 -23.69 9.28
C MET A 1 19.13 -23.57 8.01
N HIS A 2 18.10 -24.41 7.83
CA HIS A 2 17.19 -24.28 6.70
C HIS A 2 16.23 -23.14 6.98
N ALA A 3 16.48 -21.99 6.37
CA ALA A 3 15.54 -20.86 6.41
C ALA A 3 14.29 -21.28 5.64
N SER A 4 13.20 -21.50 6.37
CA SER A 4 11.87 -21.66 5.78
C SER A 4 11.54 -20.41 4.97
N LEU A 5 11.12 -20.58 3.72
CA LEU A 5 10.60 -19.50 2.87
C LEU A 5 9.24 -18.96 3.35
N VAL A 6 8.59 -19.67 4.28
CA VAL A 6 7.33 -19.26 4.89
C VAL A 6 7.64 -18.61 6.24
N PRO A 7 7.31 -17.32 6.41
CA PRO A 7 7.50 -16.60 7.68
C PRO A 7 6.78 -17.31 8.81
N THR A 8 7.48 -17.52 9.92
CA THR A 8 6.91 -18.05 11.15
C THR A 8 6.23 -16.95 11.96
N ALA A 9 5.39 -17.32 12.93
CA ALA A 9 4.78 -16.36 13.84
C ALA A 9 5.83 -15.55 14.64
N SER A 10 6.99 -16.17 14.92
CA SER A 10 8.15 -15.50 15.51
C SER A 10 8.83 -14.52 14.57
N ASP A 11 8.85 -14.78 13.26
CA ASP A 11 9.39 -13.83 12.28
C ASP A 11 8.49 -12.60 12.14
N LEU A 12 7.17 -12.81 12.16
CA LEU A 12 6.18 -11.73 12.19
C LEU A 12 6.26 -10.91 13.49
N ALA A 13 6.39 -11.58 14.64
CA ALA A 13 6.58 -10.90 15.92
C ALA A 13 7.93 -10.15 15.98
N GLY A 14 8.98 -10.71 15.40
CA GLY A 14 10.29 -10.07 15.25
C GLY A 14 10.23 -8.84 14.35
N LEU A 15 9.50 -8.91 13.24
CA LEU A 15 9.23 -7.75 12.37
C LEU A 15 8.48 -6.66 13.13
N VAL A 16 7.43 -7.01 13.88
CA VAL A 16 6.67 -6.06 14.70
C VAL A 16 7.56 -5.43 15.79
N ALA A 17 8.36 -6.23 16.50
CA ALA A 17 9.27 -5.75 17.53
C ALA A 17 10.38 -4.86 16.96
N TYR A 18 10.92 -5.21 15.79
CA TYR A 18 11.91 -4.42 15.07
C TYR A 18 11.33 -3.07 14.62
N VAL A 19 10.11 -3.08 14.09
CA VAL A 19 9.36 -1.86 13.74
C VAL A 19 9.18 -0.99 14.98
N LEU A 20 8.65 -1.52 16.09
CA LEU A 20 8.43 -0.78 17.34
C LEU A 20 9.73 -0.28 18.01
N GLY A 21 10.85 -1.01 17.86
CA GLY A 21 12.16 -0.65 18.41
C GLY A 21 12.91 0.44 17.63
N ASN A 22 12.45 0.79 16.43
CA ASN A 22 13.08 1.78 15.55
C ASN A 22 12.10 2.92 15.21
N PRO A 23 11.75 3.78 16.18
CA PRO A 23 10.69 4.79 16.03
C PRO A 23 10.97 5.86 14.97
N TYR A 24 12.21 6.00 14.50
CA TYR A 24 12.57 6.87 13.38
C TYR A 24 12.09 6.32 12.02
N LEU A 25 11.85 5.00 11.92
CA LEU A 25 11.07 4.43 10.80
C LEU A 25 9.60 4.91 10.83
N PHE A 26 9.10 5.42 11.97
CA PHE A 26 7.73 5.93 12.16
C PHE A 26 7.58 7.45 12.02
N ILE A 27 8.66 8.22 11.87
CA ILE A 27 8.60 9.71 11.84
C ILE A 27 7.99 10.23 10.52
N SER A 28 7.73 9.35 9.54
CA SER A 28 6.94 9.64 8.35
C SER A 28 5.53 9.05 8.51
N SER A 29 4.46 9.82 8.30
CA SER A 29 3.07 9.39 8.50
C SER A 29 2.62 8.19 7.66
N SER A 30 3.48 7.68 6.77
CA SER A 30 3.31 6.45 6.01
C SER A 30 3.27 5.22 6.91
N THR A 31 4.05 5.19 7.99
CA THR A 31 4.15 4.02 8.88
C THR A 31 2.90 3.89 9.77
N VAL A 32 2.33 5.01 10.23
CA VAL A 32 1.04 5.02 10.96
C VAL A 32 -0.10 4.55 10.06
N MET A 33 -0.13 5.05 8.82
CA MET A 33 -1.12 4.63 7.83
C MET A 33 -0.96 3.15 7.45
N THR A 34 0.27 2.67 7.24
CA THR A 34 0.55 1.25 6.94
C THR A 34 0.15 0.37 8.10
N THR A 35 0.52 0.76 9.32
CA THR A 35 0.16 0.03 10.53
C THR A 35 -1.36 -0.04 10.66
N GLY A 36 -2.07 1.06 10.43
CA GLY A 36 -3.53 1.08 10.40
C GLY A 36 -4.13 0.18 9.31
N LEU A 37 -3.57 0.19 8.10
CA LEU A 37 -4.04 -0.63 6.97
C LEU A 37 -3.77 -2.13 7.21
N VAL A 38 -2.61 -2.49 7.76
CA VAL A 38 -2.23 -3.87 8.08
C VAL A 38 -3.03 -4.37 9.28
N VAL A 39 -3.17 -3.58 10.35
CA VAL A 39 -4.05 -3.91 11.48
C VAL A 39 -5.50 -4.06 11.01
N GLY A 40 -5.96 -3.18 10.11
CA GLY A 40 -7.26 -3.31 9.46
C GLY A 40 -7.40 -4.62 8.68
N ALA A 41 -6.39 -5.02 7.91
CA ALA A 41 -6.38 -6.29 7.18
C ALA A 41 -6.39 -7.51 8.13
N VAL A 42 -5.61 -7.46 9.21
CA VAL A 42 -5.60 -8.50 10.25
C VAL A 42 -6.95 -8.59 10.96
N ALA A 43 -7.52 -7.45 11.37
CA ALA A 43 -8.85 -7.41 11.97
C ALA A 43 -9.91 -7.99 11.04
N MET A 44 -9.85 -7.64 9.75
CA MET A 44 -10.73 -8.23 8.73
C MET A 44 -10.54 -9.74 8.58
N SER A 45 -9.33 -10.26 8.72
CA SER A 45 -9.07 -11.70 8.65
C SER A 45 -9.68 -12.51 9.80
N MET A 46 -9.95 -11.85 10.93
CA MET A 46 -10.61 -12.46 12.10
C MET A 46 -12.14 -12.45 11.99
N VAL A 47 -12.71 -11.72 11.04
CA VAL A 47 -14.17 -11.68 10.80
C VAL A 47 -14.58 -13.00 10.11
N PRO A 48 -15.72 -13.63 10.49
CA PRO A 48 -16.17 -14.87 9.86
C PRO A 48 -16.23 -14.76 8.34
N ARG A 49 -15.73 -15.75 7.62
CA ARG A 49 -15.67 -15.73 6.14
C ARG A 49 -17.03 -15.58 5.45
N THR A 50 -18.10 -15.92 6.17
CA THR A 50 -19.50 -15.78 5.76
C THR A 50 -20.03 -14.36 5.90
N ALA A 51 -19.30 -13.46 6.59
CA ALA A 51 -19.72 -12.09 6.80
C ALA A 51 -19.78 -11.31 5.46
N PRO A 52 -20.94 -10.68 5.14
CA PRO A 52 -21.11 -9.93 3.89
C PRO A 52 -20.14 -8.74 3.77
N THR A 53 -19.78 -8.13 4.90
CA THR A 53 -18.90 -6.95 4.99
C THR A 53 -17.50 -7.24 4.47
N LEU A 54 -16.93 -8.39 4.82
CA LEU A 54 -15.64 -8.87 4.32
C LEU A 54 -15.64 -9.05 2.80
N ARG A 55 -16.77 -9.45 2.23
CA ARG A 55 -16.90 -9.65 0.77
C ARG A 55 -16.87 -8.34 -0.02
N LEU A 56 -17.31 -7.24 0.60
CA LEU A 56 -17.36 -5.92 -0.01
C LEU A 56 -16.08 -5.13 0.24
N ALA A 57 -15.49 -5.23 1.43
CA ALA A 57 -14.34 -4.44 1.84
C ALA A 57 -12.99 -5.04 1.39
N ALA A 58 -12.88 -6.36 1.26
CA ALA A 58 -11.60 -7.00 0.95
C ALA A 58 -11.00 -6.58 -0.41
N PRO A 59 -11.75 -6.53 -1.53
CA PRO A 59 -11.17 -6.11 -2.80
C PRO A 59 -10.66 -4.66 -2.81
N PRO A 60 -11.42 -3.64 -2.35
CA PRO A 60 -10.90 -2.28 -2.22
C PRO A 60 -9.68 -2.18 -1.31
N LEU A 61 -9.69 -2.85 -0.15
CA LEU A 61 -8.57 -2.83 0.80
C LEU A 61 -7.31 -3.46 0.18
N ALA A 62 -7.47 -4.56 -0.56
CA ALA A 62 -6.35 -5.18 -1.27
C ALA A 62 -5.75 -4.24 -2.33
N VAL A 63 -6.57 -3.52 -3.10
CA VAL A 63 -6.06 -2.56 -4.08
C VAL A 63 -5.38 -1.36 -3.40
N VAL A 64 -5.93 -0.85 -2.30
CA VAL A 64 -5.31 0.20 -1.48
C VAL A 64 -3.92 -0.23 -1.00
N LEU A 65 -3.80 -1.46 -0.47
CA LEU A 65 -2.52 -2.03 -0.02
C LEU A 65 -1.54 -2.21 -1.19
N VAL A 66 -1.99 -2.67 -2.35
CA VAL A 66 -1.12 -2.81 -3.54
C VAL A 66 -0.57 -1.44 -3.95
N TYR A 67 -1.43 -0.43 -4.08
CA TYR A 67 -1.01 0.93 -4.44
C TYR A 67 -0.05 1.51 -3.41
N PHE A 68 -0.34 1.27 -2.13
CA PHE A 68 0.53 1.68 -1.04
C PHE A 68 1.93 1.07 -1.15
N GLY A 69 2.02 -0.25 -1.24
CA GLY A 69 3.29 -0.97 -1.26
C GLY A 69 4.11 -0.61 -2.49
N VAL A 70 3.51 -0.63 -3.67
CA VAL A 70 4.18 -0.29 -4.93
C VAL A 70 4.62 1.18 -4.93
N GLY A 71 3.74 2.10 -4.53
CA GLY A 71 4.06 3.53 -4.47
C GLY A 71 5.18 3.84 -3.48
N SER A 72 5.17 3.20 -2.31
CA SER A 72 6.23 3.36 -1.30
C SER A 72 7.57 2.85 -1.80
N MET A 73 7.61 1.68 -2.44
CA MET A 73 8.84 1.12 -2.99
C MET A 73 9.40 1.97 -4.14
N ALA A 74 8.53 2.41 -5.05
CA ALA A 74 8.91 3.24 -6.18
C ALA A 74 9.51 4.58 -5.71
N LEU A 75 8.84 5.26 -4.77
CA LEU A 75 9.33 6.52 -4.23
C LEU A 75 10.64 6.35 -3.45
N ALA A 76 10.76 5.30 -2.65
CA ALA A 76 11.97 5.04 -1.89
C ALA A 76 13.17 4.71 -2.81
N THR A 77 12.92 3.98 -3.90
CA THR A 77 13.92 3.73 -4.95
C THR A 77 14.33 5.01 -5.65
N GLU A 78 13.37 5.87 -6.01
CA GLU A 78 13.64 7.17 -6.63
C GLU A 78 14.49 8.06 -5.72
N ILE A 79 14.17 8.10 -4.42
CA ILE A 79 14.95 8.85 -3.41
C ILE A 79 16.37 8.32 -3.32
N LEU A 80 16.55 6.99 -3.28
CA LEU A 80 17.86 6.37 -3.27
C LEU A 80 18.66 6.77 -4.51
N LEU A 81 18.12 6.54 -5.70
CA LEU A 81 18.83 6.82 -6.95
C LEU A 81 19.20 8.30 -7.14
N ARG A 82 18.38 9.24 -6.64
CA ARG A 82 18.60 10.68 -6.82
C ARG A 82 19.50 11.32 -5.78
N PHE A 83 19.47 10.83 -4.54
CA PHE A 83 20.06 11.57 -3.41
C PHE A 83 21.14 10.79 -2.66
N HIS A 84 21.43 9.54 -3.02
CA HIS A 84 22.35 8.69 -2.25
C HIS A 84 23.77 9.26 -2.16
N ASP A 85 24.29 9.86 -3.24
CA ASP A 85 25.62 10.47 -3.24
C ASP A 85 25.74 11.68 -2.29
N VAL A 86 24.62 12.29 -1.91
CA VAL A 86 24.57 13.49 -1.05
C VAL A 86 24.12 13.15 0.38
N LEU A 87 23.21 12.19 0.53
CA LEU A 87 22.55 11.81 1.78
C LEU A 87 22.47 10.27 1.93
N PRO A 88 23.61 9.56 2.03
CA PRO A 88 23.64 8.10 1.97
C PRO A 88 22.80 7.45 3.08
N ASP A 89 23.05 7.78 4.35
CA ASP A 89 22.34 7.18 5.48
C ASP A 89 20.82 7.42 5.45
N ALA A 90 20.41 8.64 5.09
CA ALA A 90 19.00 9.01 5.03
C ALA A 90 18.28 8.28 3.88
N THR A 91 18.94 8.15 2.72
CA THR A 91 18.37 7.46 1.57
C THR A 91 18.31 5.94 1.76
N GLU A 92 19.33 5.34 2.37
CA GLU A 92 19.32 3.92 2.76
C GLU A 92 18.20 3.64 3.76
N THR A 93 18.02 4.51 4.75
CA THR A 93 16.92 4.41 5.73
C THR A 93 15.55 4.50 5.05
N GLN A 94 15.36 5.44 4.12
CA GLN A 94 14.12 5.55 3.35
C GLN A 94 13.88 4.33 2.46
N PHE A 95 14.93 3.79 1.85
CA PHE A 95 14.85 2.57 1.05
C PHE A 95 14.43 1.36 1.89
N ALA A 96 15.07 1.14 3.04
CA ALA A 96 14.72 0.09 3.97
C ALA A 96 13.26 0.22 4.46
N SER A 97 12.82 1.45 4.74
CA SER A 97 11.41 1.75 5.10
C SER A 97 10.44 1.42 3.95
N GLY A 98 10.77 1.83 2.72
CA GLY A 98 9.99 1.51 1.51
C GLY A 98 9.85 0.01 1.29
N LEU A 99 10.93 -0.76 1.48
CA LEU A 99 10.91 -2.22 1.43
C LEU A 99 10.02 -2.81 2.52
N GLY A 100 10.12 -2.30 3.75
CA GLY A 100 9.26 -2.70 4.87
C GLY A 100 7.78 -2.50 4.56
N HIS A 101 7.42 -1.34 4.00
CA HIS A 101 6.05 -1.03 3.56
C HIS A 101 5.57 -1.95 2.43
N PHE A 102 6.43 -2.25 1.46
CA PHE A 102 6.11 -3.17 0.36
C PHE A 102 5.82 -4.58 0.88
N VAL A 103 6.66 -5.11 1.77
CA VAL A 103 6.47 -6.43 2.39
C VAL A 103 5.21 -6.44 3.24
N ALA A 104 4.99 -5.42 4.07
CA ALA A 104 3.80 -5.30 4.91
C ALA A 104 2.50 -5.29 4.08
N ALA A 105 2.49 -4.53 2.98
CA ALA A 105 1.39 -4.53 2.02
C ALA A 105 1.18 -5.92 1.39
N ALA A 106 2.24 -6.59 0.96
CA ALA A 106 2.16 -7.93 0.39
C ALA A 106 1.58 -8.95 1.38
N VAL A 107 1.99 -8.88 2.65
CA VAL A 107 1.42 -9.71 3.73
C VAL A 107 -0.07 -9.40 3.93
N GLY A 108 -0.45 -8.12 3.97
CA GLY A 108 -1.85 -7.72 4.08
C GLY A 108 -2.72 -8.26 2.93
N VAL A 109 -2.21 -8.19 1.69
CA VAL A 109 -2.88 -8.76 0.51
C VAL A 109 -2.96 -10.29 0.60
N ALA A 110 -1.89 -10.96 1.03
CA ALA A 110 -1.87 -12.41 1.20
C ALA A 110 -2.91 -12.90 2.22
N ILE A 111 -3.07 -12.16 3.33
CA ILE A 111 -4.11 -12.40 4.34
C ILE A 111 -5.51 -12.29 3.71
N LEU A 112 -5.75 -11.31 2.85
CA LEU A 112 -7.04 -11.09 2.19
C LEU A 112 -7.32 -12.09 1.07
N LEU A 113 -6.31 -12.79 0.55
CA LEU A 113 -6.39 -13.64 -0.65
C LEU A 113 -7.58 -14.62 -0.68
N PRO A 114 -7.96 -15.31 0.41
CA PRO A 114 -9.13 -16.18 0.42
C PRO A 114 -10.44 -15.45 0.08
N HIS A 115 -10.53 -14.16 0.40
CA HIS A 115 -11.71 -13.31 0.16
C HIS A 115 -11.72 -12.64 -1.22
N LEU A 116 -10.59 -12.67 -1.94
CA LEU A 116 -10.42 -12.07 -3.26
C LEU A 116 -10.77 -13.02 -4.41
N ARG A 117 -10.94 -14.32 -4.13
CA ARG A 117 -11.28 -15.34 -5.14
C ARG A 117 -12.71 -15.17 -5.65
N HIS A 118 -12.93 -15.57 -6.90
CA HIS A 118 -14.26 -15.61 -7.55
C HIS A 118 -15.02 -14.28 -7.55
N ARG A 119 -14.31 -13.15 -7.70
CA ARG A 119 -14.91 -11.82 -7.83
C ARG A 119 -15.10 -11.44 -9.29
N SER A 120 -16.23 -10.79 -9.59
CA SER A 120 -16.51 -10.33 -10.94
C SER A 120 -15.59 -9.17 -11.34
N ARG A 121 -15.40 -8.97 -12.65
CA ARG A 121 -14.62 -7.86 -13.19
C ARG A 121 -15.11 -6.49 -12.68
N ARG A 122 -16.43 -6.33 -12.52
CA ARG A 122 -17.03 -5.09 -11.99
C ARG A 122 -16.61 -4.79 -10.55
N VAL A 123 -16.49 -5.80 -9.70
CA VAL A 123 -16.01 -5.64 -8.32
C VAL A 123 -14.59 -5.08 -8.31
N TRP A 124 -13.71 -5.60 -9.16
CA TRP A 124 -12.33 -5.12 -9.25
C TRP A 124 -12.23 -3.70 -9.82
N ILE A 125 -13.06 -3.34 -10.81
CA ILE A 125 -13.10 -1.96 -11.32
C ILE A 125 -13.57 -0.99 -10.23
N MET A 126 -14.60 -1.35 -9.47
CA MET A 126 -15.06 -0.54 -8.32
C MET A 126 -14.00 -0.45 -7.22
N ALA A 127 -13.36 -1.56 -6.87
CA ALA A 127 -12.27 -1.58 -5.90
C ALA A 127 -11.14 -0.63 -6.30
N ASN A 128 -10.79 -0.63 -7.59
CA ASN A 128 -9.80 0.29 -8.13
C ASN A 128 -10.23 1.76 -8.02
N ALA A 129 -11.47 2.07 -8.41
CA ALA A 129 -12.01 3.43 -8.27
C ALA A 129 -11.99 3.92 -6.82
N LEU A 130 -12.40 3.08 -5.86
CA LEU A 130 -12.36 3.40 -4.44
C LEU A 130 -10.93 3.62 -3.93
N ALA A 131 -9.99 2.77 -4.34
CA ALA A 131 -8.58 2.93 -3.98
C ALA A 131 -7.99 4.22 -4.56
N VAL A 132 -8.29 4.55 -5.81
CA VAL A 132 -7.88 5.81 -6.43
C VAL A 132 -8.47 7.00 -5.68
N SER A 133 -9.75 6.96 -5.31
CA SER A 133 -10.39 8.02 -4.51
C SER A 133 -9.73 8.19 -3.14
N TYR A 134 -9.45 7.09 -2.44
CA TYR A 134 -8.75 7.11 -1.16
C TYR A 134 -7.37 7.76 -1.28
N TRP A 135 -6.55 7.30 -2.24
CA TRP A 135 -5.20 7.85 -2.43
C TRP A 135 -5.22 9.30 -2.94
N THR A 136 -6.20 9.67 -3.75
CA THR A 136 -6.41 11.06 -4.16
C THR A 136 -6.70 11.94 -2.95
N ALA A 137 -7.59 11.51 -2.05
CA ALA A 137 -7.85 12.23 -0.81
C ALA A 137 -6.59 12.34 0.07
N GLN A 138 -5.82 11.26 0.21
CA GLN A 138 -4.54 11.28 0.94
C GLN A 138 -3.56 12.30 0.34
N VAL A 139 -3.38 12.29 -0.98
CA VAL A 139 -2.43 13.17 -1.67
C VAL A 139 -2.86 14.64 -1.61
N ILE A 140 -4.14 14.92 -1.87
CA ILE A 140 -4.64 16.30 -1.97
C ILE A 140 -4.88 16.91 -0.58
N VAL A 141 -5.57 16.19 0.31
CA VAL A 141 -6.01 16.73 1.59
C VAL A 141 -4.91 16.61 2.63
N LEU A 142 -4.29 15.43 2.73
CA LEU A 142 -3.34 15.16 3.79
C LEU A 142 -1.91 15.49 3.42
N THR A 143 -1.58 15.63 2.12
CA THR A 143 -0.24 15.91 1.56
C THR A 143 0.85 15.20 2.37
N PRO A 144 1.18 13.97 2.01
CA PRO A 144 2.17 13.22 2.76
C PRO A 144 3.48 13.99 2.98
N PRO A 145 3.98 14.13 4.23
CA PRO A 145 5.15 14.93 4.53
C PRO A 145 6.42 14.40 3.84
N TRP A 146 6.46 13.11 3.53
CA TRP A 146 7.57 12.50 2.80
C TRP A 146 7.65 12.90 1.33
N PHE A 147 6.60 13.49 0.75
CA PHE A 147 6.70 14.08 -0.60
C PHE A 147 7.70 15.24 -0.61
N ALA A 148 7.88 15.93 0.51
CA ALA A 148 8.79 17.05 0.64
C ALA A 148 10.24 16.63 0.93
N PHE A 149 10.59 15.34 0.92
CA PHE A 149 11.96 14.88 1.18
C PHE A 149 12.94 15.57 0.23
N ALA A 150 13.95 16.26 0.78
CA ALA A 150 14.90 17.06 0.00
C ALA A 150 14.25 18.07 -0.98
N GLY A 151 13.08 18.63 -0.63
CA GLY A 151 12.42 19.71 -1.38
C GLY A 151 11.63 19.27 -2.62
N GLN A 152 11.44 17.97 -2.85
CA GLN A 152 10.81 17.45 -4.08
C GLN A 152 9.26 17.44 -4.08
N LEU A 153 8.62 18.18 -3.17
CA LEU A 153 7.17 18.13 -2.91
C LEU A 153 6.33 18.21 -4.18
N GLU A 154 6.56 19.24 -5.00
CA GLU A 154 5.72 19.51 -6.17
C GLU A 154 5.92 18.46 -7.27
N ILE A 155 7.14 17.94 -7.43
CA ILE A 155 7.44 16.88 -8.41
C ILE A 155 6.73 15.60 -8.00
N VAL A 156 6.89 15.16 -6.75
CA VAL A 156 6.28 13.92 -6.26
C VAL A 156 4.76 14.02 -6.22
N ARG A 157 4.22 15.17 -5.81
CA ARG A 157 2.77 15.42 -5.85
C ARG A 157 2.23 15.37 -7.28
N GLY A 158 2.91 16.01 -8.23
CA GLY A 158 2.52 15.98 -9.65
C GLY A 158 2.50 14.57 -10.23
N LEU A 159 3.54 13.78 -9.96
CA LEU A 159 3.61 12.37 -10.39
C LEU A 159 2.50 11.53 -9.74
N ALA A 160 2.23 11.73 -8.44
CA ALA A 160 1.18 11.01 -7.73
C ALA A 160 -0.21 11.33 -8.30
N ILE A 161 -0.53 12.61 -8.52
CA ILE A 161 -1.80 13.03 -9.11
C ILE A 161 -1.93 12.50 -10.55
N GLY A 162 -0.86 12.58 -11.35
CA GLY A 162 -0.84 12.06 -12.72
C GLY A 162 -1.11 10.55 -12.78
N GLY A 163 -0.45 9.77 -11.91
CA GLY A 163 -0.69 8.33 -11.79
C GLY A 163 -2.12 7.99 -11.37
N LEU A 164 -2.68 8.73 -10.40
CA LEU A 164 -4.06 8.56 -9.96
C LEU A 164 -5.07 8.92 -11.05
N ALA A 165 -4.82 9.98 -11.82
CA ALA A 165 -5.65 10.36 -12.96
C ALA A 165 -5.63 9.29 -14.07
N ALA A 166 -4.46 8.72 -14.38
CA ALA A 166 -4.34 7.62 -15.32
C ALA A 166 -5.11 6.37 -14.85
N ALA A 167 -5.00 6.02 -13.56
CA ALA A 167 -5.73 4.90 -12.98
C ALA A 167 -7.26 5.13 -12.99
N ALA A 168 -7.72 6.35 -12.72
CA ALA A 168 -9.12 6.74 -12.83
C ALA A 168 -9.64 6.58 -14.28
N LEU A 169 -8.88 7.07 -15.26
CA LEU A 169 -9.22 6.97 -16.68
C LEU A 169 -9.31 5.51 -17.12
N LEU A 170 -8.33 4.68 -16.77
CA LEU A 170 -8.34 3.25 -17.05
C LEU A 170 -9.59 2.58 -16.44
N SER A 171 -9.94 2.93 -15.21
CA SER A 171 -11.16 2.40 -14.56
C SER A 171 -12.42 2.77 -15.35
N ALA A 172 -12.53 4.02 -15.82
CA ALA A 172 -13.66 4.49 -16.61
C ALA A 172 -13.76 3.76 -17.97
N ILE A 173 -12.63 3.56 -18.65
CA ILE A 173 -12.58 2.81 -19.92
C ILE A 173 -12.99 1.35 -19.69
N LEU A 174 -12.42 0.71 -18.66
CA LEU A 174 -12.71 -0.68 -18.32
C LEU A 174 -14.18 -0.85 -17.93
N TRP A 175 -14.76 0.10 -17.20
CA TRP A 175 -16.18 0.09 -16.82
C TRP A 175 -17.10 0.09 -18.04
N ARG A 176 -16.83 0.96 -19.03
CA ARG A 176 -17.61 1.01 -20.28
C ARG A 176 -17.54 -0.30 -21.07
N SER A 177 -16.42 -1.02 -20.98
CA SER A 177 -16.22 -2.32 -21.64
C SER A 177 -16.78 -3.52 -20.85
N ALA A 178 -17.23 -3.32 -19.61
CA ALA A 178 -17.69 -4.41 -18.75
C ALA A 178 -19.18 -4.74 -19.01
N ARG A 179 -19.43 -5.71 -19.89
CA ARG A 179 -20.78 -6.25 -20.15
C ARG A 179 -21.47 -6.69 -18.84
N PRO A 180 -22.80 -6.54 -18.72
CA PRO A 180 -23.55 -7.15 -17.62
C PRO A 180 -23.36 -8.66 -17.67
N SER A 181 -22.85 -9.24 -16.58
CA SER A 181 -22.92 -10.69 -16.38
C SER A 181 -24.39 -11.03 -16.11
N HIS A 182 -25.02 -11.73 -17.05
CA HIS A 182 -26.31 -12.39 -16.88
C HIS A 182 -26.19 -13.52 -15.84
#